data_AF-A0A415VBU0-F1
#
_entry.id   AF-A0A415VBU0-F1
#
_cell.length_a   1.000
_cell.length_b   1.000
_cell.length_c   1.000
_cell.angle_alpha   90.00
_cell.angle_beta   90.00
_cell.angle_gamma   90.00
#
_symmetry.space_group_name_H-M   'P 1'
#
loop_
_entity.id
_entity.type
_entity.pdbx_description
1 polymer ?
#
loop_
_entity_poly.entity_id
_entity_poly.type
_entity_poly.pdbx_seq_one_letter_code
_entity_poly.pdbx_strand_id
1 'polypeptide(L)'
;MGAKLYFAGHLVQLAGIVVGVRGALAHANWDFSAKREGYLARAVHPGNFSAVTGACQMVRRDVYERVEGCDEKFAVGFNDADFCLRVWGLPHHLYTLC
;
A
#
# COMPACT_ATOMS: atom_id res chain seq x y z
N MET A 1 -5.36 -6.01 1.29
CA MET A 1 -4.24 -5.41 0.56
C MET A 1 -4.64 -5.30 -0.89
N GLY A 2 -3.95 -4.47 -1.68
CA GLY A 2 -3.83 -4.69 -3.12
C GLY A 2 -3.02 -5.95 -3.42
N ALA A 3 -2.06 -5.88 -4.33
CA ALA A 3 -1.19 -7.02 -4.64
C ALA A 3 -0.30 -7.46 -3.46
N LYS A 4 -0.01 -8.76 -3.39
CA LYS A 4 1.03 -9.34 -2.51
C LYS A 4 2.25 -9.66 -3.36
N LEU A 5 3.36 -8.98 -3.08
CA LEU A 5 4.62 -9.11 -3.81
C LEU A 5 5.60 -10.00 -3.06
N TYR A 6 6.40 -10.73 -3.82
CA TYR A 6 7.37 -11.69 -3.31
C TYR A 6 8.77 -11.38 -3.82
N PHE A 7 9.75 -11.57 -2.97
CA PHE A 7 11.14 -11.70 -3.39
C PHE A 7 11.34 -12.99 -4.19
N ALA A 8 12.45 -13.08 -4.92
CA ALA A 8 12.85 -14.29 -5.64
C ALA A 8 12.92 -15.53 -4.72
N GLY A 9 13.26 -15.35 -3.43
CA GLY A 9 13.27 -16.41 -2.41
C GLY A 9 11.90 -16.79 -1.85
N HIS A 10 10.80 -16.35 -2.47
CA HIS A 10 9.40 -16.61 -2.05
C HIS A 10 9.00 -16.09 -0.67
N LEU A 11 9.81 -15.22 -0.08
CA LEU A 11 9.43 -14.40 1.06
C LEU A 11 8.62 -13.19 0.60
N VAL A 12 7.70 -12.76 1.45
CA VAL A 12 6.88 -11.57 1.21
C VAL A 12 7.77 -10.33 1.20
N GLN A 13 7.78 -9.64 0.06
CA GLN A 13 8.39 -8.33 -0.10
C GLN A 13 7.42 -7.22 0.29
N LEU A 14 6.16 -7.35 -0.13
CA LEU A 14 5.15 -6.34 0.18
C LEU A 14 3.76 -6.93 0.30
N ALA A 15 3.11 -6.57 1.40
CA ALA A 15 1.78 -7.05 1.75
C ALA A 15 1.05 -5.95 2.56
N GLY A 16 0.95 -4.77 1.95
CA GLY A 16 0.41 -3.54 2.54
C GLY A 16 1.45 -2.68 3.25
N ILE A 17 1.15 -1.40 3.43
CA ILE A 17 1.99 -0.42 4.14
C ILE A 17 1.18 0.18 5.30
N VAL A 18 1.81 0.31 6.47
CA VAL A 18 1.24 0.95 7.65
C VAL A 18 2.02 2.22 7.97
N VAL A 19 1.30 3.33 8.12
CA VAL A 19 1.85 4.64 8.44
C VAL A 19 1.89 4.81 9.97
N GLY A 20 2.96 5.44 10.48
CA GLY A 20 3.11 5.79 11.89
C GLY A 20 3.82 4.74 12.75
N VAL A 21 4.28 3.64 12.16
CA VAL A 21 5.07 2.63 12.87
C VAL A 21 6.41 3.25 13.28
N ARG A 22 6.58 3.51 14.59
CA ARG A 22 7.74 4.21 15.16
C ARG A 22 8.00 5.58 14.51
N GLY A 23 6.94 6.28 14.09
CA GLY A 23 7.06 7.57 13.42
C GLY A 23 7.45 7.51 11.94
N ALA A 24 7.41 6.31 11.33
CA ALA A 24 7.76 6.09 9.94
C ALA A 24 6.72 5.22 9.21
N LEU A 25 7.02 4.86 7.95
CA LEU A 25 6.29 3.85 7.19
C LEU A 25 6.90 2.47 7.44
N ALA A 26 6.06 1.44 7.49
CA ALA A 26 6.51 0.06 7.53
C ALA A 26 5.76 -0.79 6.51
N HIS A 27 6.49 -1.65 5.81
CA HIS A 27 5.89 -2.71 5.01
C HIS A 27 5.33 -3.78 5.96
N ALA A 28 4.03 -3.99 5.90
CA ALA A 28 3.39 -5.00 6.71
C ALA A 28 3.77 -6.40 6.20
N ASN A 29 3.97 -7.33 7.14
CA ASN A 29 4.25 -8.74 6.86
C ASN A 29 5.54 -8.98 6.05
N TRP A 30 6.51 -8.07 6.13
CA TRP A 30 7.83 -8.23 5.55
C TRP A 30 8.50 -9.54 6.00
N ASP A 31 9.18 -10.22 5.08
CA ASP A 31 9.86 -11.52 5.28
C ASP A 31 8.97 -12.68 5.76
N PHE A 32 7.65 -12.55 5.62
CA PHE A 32 6.76 -13.68 5.89
C PHE A 32 6.89 -14.74 4.80
N SER A 33 6.72 -16.01 5.18
CA SER A 33 6.49 -17.05 4.19
C SER A 33 5.14 -16.81 3.51
N ALA A 34 4.98 -17.31 2.27
CA ALA A 34 3.78 -17.08 1.48
C ALA A 34 2.46 -17.47 2.17
N LYS A 35 2.50 -18.52 3.01
CA LYS A 35 1.34 -19.06 3.72
C LYS A 35 1.17 -18.53 5.14
N ARG A 36 2.12 -17.76 5.67
CA ARG A 36 1.98 -17.20 7.02
C ARG A 36 0.89 -16.15 7.01
N GLU A 37 -0.11 -16.33 7.86
CA GLU A 37 -1.32 -15.49 7.89
C GLU A 37 -1.11 -14.17 8.64
N GLY A 38 -0.24 -14.16 9.64
CA GLY A 38 0.04 -12.97 10.45
C GLY A 38 -1.11 -12.57 11.35
N TYR A 39 -1.04 -11.33 11.85
CA TYR A 39 -2.05 -10.80 12.76
C TYR A 39 -3.41 -10.72 12.07
N LEU A 40 -4.44 -11.33 12.68
CA LEU A 40 -5.81 -11.42 12.15
C LEU A 40 -5.88 -11.91 10.70
N ALA A 41 -4.98 -12.82 10.32
CA ALA A 41 -4.85 -13.35 8.96
C ALA A 41 -4.73 -12.28 7.85
N ARG A 42 -4.28 -11.07 8.23
CA ARG A 42 -4.20 -9.95 7.30
C ARG A 42 -3.24 -10.21 6.16
N ALA A 43 -2.22 -11.05 6.34
CA ALA A 43 -1.22 -11.38 5.32
C ALA A 43 -1.77 -12.21 4.13
N VAL A 44 -2.97 -12.77 4.26
CA VAL A 44 -3.58 -13.68 3.27
C VAL A 44 -5.00 -13.28 2.86
N HIS A 45 -5.59 -12.26 3.50
CA HIS A 45 -6.92 -11.76 3.16
C HIS A 45 -6.89 -10.32 2.60
N PRO A 46 -7.79 -10.00 1.66
CA PRO A 46 -8.08 -8.62 1.30
C PRO A 46 -8.48 -7.80 2.53
N GLY A 47 -8.19 -6.50 2.51
CA GLY A 47 -8.41 -5.62 3.65
C GLY A 47 -7.64 -4.31 3.53
N ASN A 48 -8.05 -3.31 4.31
CA ASN A 48 -7.53 -1.96 4.17
C ASN A 48 -6.17 -1.82 4.85
N PHE A 49 -5.28 -1.06 4.22
CA PHE A 49 -3.98 -0.63 4.76
C PHE A 49 -3.86 0.88 4.61
N SER A 50 -2.91 1.51 5.29
CA SER A 50 -2.70 2.96 5.19
C SER A 50 -2.26 3.39 3.81
N ALA A 51 -1.47 2.53 3.14
CA ALA A 51 -1.04 2.68 1.76
C ALA A 51 -0.73 1.30 1.16
N VAL A 52 -0.51 1.24 -0.14
CA VAL A 52 0.14 0.10 -0.80
C VAL A 52 1.25 0.59 -1.72
N THR A 53 1.96 -0.34 -2.35
CA THR A 53 3.04 -0.02 -3.27
C THR A 53 2.57 0.47 -4.64
N GLY A 54 3.37 1.36 -5.23
CA GLY A 54 3.20 1.77 -6.62
C GLY A 54 3.50 0.67 -7.65
N ALA A 55 4.15 -0.43 -7.27
CA ALA A 55 4.49 -1.51 -8.20
C ALA A 55 3.26 -2.26 -8.75
N CYS A 56 2.14 -2.27 -8.02
CA CYS A 56 0.86 -2.79 -8.50
C CYS A 56 -0.28 -2.16 -7.72
N GLN A 57 -0.90 -1.13 -8.31
CA GLN A 57 -2.00 -0.35 -7.73
C GLN A 57 -3.12 -0.11 -8.74
N MET A 58 -4.36 0.04 -8.28
CA MET A 58 -5.51 0.31 -9.15
C MET A 58 -6.50 1.31 -8.55
N VAL A 59 -6.41 2.56 -8.96
CA VAL A 59 -7.28 3.64 -8.47
C VAL A 59 -8.35 4.03 -9.50
N ARG A 60 -9.50 4.55 -9.03
CA ARG A 60 -10.49 5.16 -9.93
C ARG A 60 -9.88 6.40 -10.61
N ARG A 61 -10.13 6.55 -11.91
CA ARG A 61 -9.58 7.65 -12.70
C ARG A 61 -9.91 9.04 -12.15
N ASP A 62 -11.15 9.27 -11.74
CA ASP A 62 -11.60 10.54 -11.18
C ASP A 62 -10.90 10.89 -9.85
N VAL A 63 -10.55 9.88 -9.06
CA VAL A 63 -9.76 10.05 -7.82
C VAL A 63 -8.31 10.41 -8.16
N TYR A 64 -7.70 9.70 -9.12
CA TYR A 64 -6.33 9.98 -9.56
C TYR A 64 -6.18 11.42 -10.09
N GLU A 65 -7.11 11.85 -10.95
CA GLU A 65 -7.14 13.20 -11.50
C GLU A 65 -7.40 14.25 -10.40
N ARG A 66 -8.25 13.97 -9.41
CA ARG A 66 -8.56 14.89 -8.30
C ARG A 66 -7.37 15.14 -7.38
N VAL A 67 -6.48 14.16 -7.22
CA VAL A 67 -5.23 14.34 -6.47
C VAL A 67 -4.06 14.66 -7.39
N GLU A 68 -4.28 14.97 -8.68
CA GLU A 68 -3.20 15.34 -9.61
C GLU A 68 -2.12 14.25 -9.77
N GLY A 69 -2.49 12.98 -9.59
CA GLY A 69 -1.58 11.85 -9.74
C GLY A 69 -0.45 11.78 -8.71
N CYS A 70 0.66 11.15 -9.09
CA CYS A 70 1.85 10.98 -8.23
C CYS A 70 2.76 12.21 -8.32
N ASP A 71 3.32 12.65 -7.20
CA ASP A 71 4.29 13.76 -7.20
C ASP A 71 5.69 13.28 -7.65
N GLU A 72 6.18 13.87 -8.74
CA GLU A 72 7.49 13.54 -9.33
C GLU A 72 8.67 13.85 -8.42
N LYS A 73 8.50 14.70 -7.39
CA LYS A 73 9.53 14.92 -6.36
C LYS A 73 9.88 13.64 -5.60
N PHE A 74 8.96 12.68 -5.57
CA PHE A 74 9.11 11.38 -4.93
C PHE A 74 9.42 10.24 -5.93
N ALA A 75 9.99 10.56 -7.12
CA ALA A 75 10.20 9.57 -8.18
C ALA A 75 11.00 8.31 -7.78
N VAL A 76 11.88 8.40 -6.79
CA VAL A 76 12.72 7.28 -6.32
C VAL A 76 12.03 6.46 -5.23
N GLY A 77 11.12 7.06 -4.46
CA GLY A 77 10.43 6.39 -3.36
C GLY A 77 9.52 7.33 -2.60
N PHE A 78 8.62 6.75 -1.81
CA PHE A 78 7.53 7.43 -1.09
C PHE A 78 6.40 8.00 -1.96
N ASN A 79 6.50 7.93 -3.28
CA ASN A 79 5.43 8.41 -4.18
C ASN A 79 4.10 7.69 -3.92
N ASP A 80 4.15 6.40 -3.65
CA ASP A 80 3.00 5.56 -3.38
C ASP A 80 2.36 5.88 -2.02
N ALA A 81 3.17 6.06 -0.97
CA ALA A 81 2.69 6.48 0.33
C ALA A 81 2.11 7.89 0.33
N ASP A 82 2.78 8.86 -0.31
CA ASP A 82 2.28 10.22 -0.50
C ASP A 82 0.93 10.22 -1.24
N PHE A 83 0.86 9.53 -2.38
CA PHE A 83 -0.35 9.41 -3.18
C PHE A 83 -1.50 8.82 -2.36
N CYS A 84 -1.27 7.70 -1.66
CA CYS A 84 -2.30 7.06 -0.83
C CYS A 84 -2.81 7.99 0.28
N LEU A 85 -1.93 8.74 0.94
CA LEU A 85 -2.30 9.67 2.01
C LEU A 85 -3.11 10.85 1.48
N ARG A 86 -2.77 11.40 0.31
CA ARG A 86 -3.56 12.46 -0.35
C ARG A 86 -4.94 11.96 -0.75
N VAL A 87 -5.05 10.74 -1.27
CA VAL A 87 -6.34 10.12 -1.57
C VAL A 87 -7.16 9.89 -0.29
N TRP A 88 -6.52 9.46 0.80
CA TRP A 88 -7.20 9.25 2.08
C TRP A 88 -7.78 10.54 2.69
N GLY A 89 -7.15 11.69 2.41
CA GLY A 89 -7.66 13.01 2.80
C GLY A 89 -8.92 13.46 2.06
N LEU A 90 -9.34 12.77 0.99
CA LEU A 90 -10.55 13.12 0.25
C LEU A 90 -11.84 12.64 0.97
N PRO A 91 -12.91 13.45 0.99
CA PRO A 91 -14.19 13.02 1.55
C PRO A 91 -14.79 11.87 0.72
N HIS A 92 -15.25 10.81 1.41
CA HIS A 92 -15.99 9.64 0.89
C HIS A 92 -15.25 8.56 0.07
N HIS A 93 -13.93 8.45 0.15
CA HIS A 93 -13.19 7.38 -0.55
C HIS A 93 -12.59 6.35 0.41
N LEU A 94 -13.48 5.53 1.02
CA LEU A 94 -13.14 4.41 1.91
C LEU A 94 -12.85 3.08 1.19
N TYR A 95 -12.93 3.07 -0.14
CA TYR A 95 -12.76 1.89 -0.98
C TYR A 95 -11.68 2.12 -2.04
N THR A 96 -10.56 2.67 -1.61
CA THR A 96 -9.39 2.76 -2.49
C THR A 96 -8.61 1.46 -2.30
N LEU A 97 -8.79 0.53 -3.24
CA LEU A 97 -7.64 -0.24 -3.69
C LEU A 97 -6.68 0.82 -4.22
N CYS A 98 -5.76 1.31 -3.39
CA CYS A 98 -4.44 1.36 -3.93
C CYS A 98 -4.01 -0.12 -3.91
#